data_AF-D3IMH3-F1
#
_entry.id   AF-D3IMH3-F1
#
_cell.length_a   1.000
_cell.length_b   1.000
_cell.length_c   1.000
_cell.angle_alpha   90.00
_cell.angle_beta   90.00
_cell.angle_gamma   90.00
#
_symmetry.space_group_name_H-M   'P 1'
#
loop_
_entity.id
_entity.type
_entity.pdbx_description
1 polymer ?
#
loop_
_entity_poly.entity_id
_entity_poly.type
_entity_poly.pdbx_seq_one_letter_code
_entity_poly.pdbx_strand_id
1 'polypeptide(L)'
;MNDNYNELQQWSNDDEASLYEDETLLERELASHMSELSGLEEDFEKIGSPDTLGETVMNVVWDQFINQIGNIAGEDFIKENRGLTLDLRSSAHIQTTENFANGKIASHNSSIDFQERYDSWQSKLQHDENGNVVTHTTRSGREEANLVKGARAPFDKGRPTGSVEKGTDMDHTIPAGEIICDAAANAHMSEQEQIDFANSESNLHEMKSSHNRSKGRMSTKEWLDYRNSKGQKPSEQFADPMADDYLSPELEAQYRKDDEEAREEYGKRKSTAEQHSIEAGKQSQKAEAFRIGGKALRSVLMGLLAALIKDIIKELISWFRSGKREISTFTESVKKAIKNFISNMKQHLTTARDTVLSTIITAICGPIVGMLKKAWTFLKQGYRSVKEAIQYFKNPANKDKSFGTKMLEVGKIVIAGLTAVGAIALGEVIEKALTSIPIFAVQIPLLGSLASLLGIFFGALGSGLVGALALNLIDRLIAKRQKEQNKLQQLEKKNEILNTQTSLLNVSEKNLKTTEHQTFSNIKDRHKEGAKGMRDMVEHILSNSDSQAEEHLRNNEDIDEIFNTLKSI
;
A
#
# COMPACT_ATOMS: atom_id res chain seq x y z
N MET A 1 31.21 -49.51 -9.04
CA MET A 1 31.75 -48.26 -9.62
C MET A 1 30.65 -47.33 -10.17
N ASN A 2 29.36 -47.71 -10.10
CA ASN A 2 28.26 -46.92 -10.67
C ASN A 2 27.59 -45.96 -9.65
N ASP A 3 27.58 -46.34 -8.36
CA ASP A 3 26.82 -45.60 -7.34
C ASP A 3 27.45 -44.24 -6.98
N ASN A 4 28.78 -44.17 -6.98
CA ASN A 4 29.54 -42.95 -6.67
C ASN A 4 29.47 -41.88 -7.78
N TYR A 5 29.06 -42.28 -9.00
CA TYR A 5 28.90 -41.34 -10.13
C TYR A 5 27.52 -40.65 -10.10
N ASN A 6 26.49 -41.38 -9.65
CA ASN A 6 25.14 -40.83 -9.48
C ASN A 6 25.05 -39.87 -8.29
N GLU A 7 25.72 -40.17 -7.16
CA GLU A 7 25.78 -39.25 -6.00
C GLU A 7 26.48 -37.92 -6.33
N LEU A 8 27.57 -37.96 -7.11
CA LEU A 8 28.28 -36.75 -7.53
C LEU A 8 27.50 -35.91 -8.56
N GLN A 9 26.71 -36.54 -9.45
CA GLN A 9 25.80 -35.81 -10.33
C GLN A 9 24.62 -35.20 -9.57
N GLN A 10 24.09 -35.90 -8.56
CA GLN A 10 22.98 -35.41 -7.76
C GLN A 10 23.40 -34.20 -6.92
N TRP A 11 24.56 -34.26 -6.24
CA TRP A 11 25.11 -33.11 -5.51
C TRP A 11 25.44 -31.91 -6.42
N SER A 12 25.95 -32.17 -7.63
CA SER A 12 26.23 -31.09 -8.59
C SER A 12 24.97 -30.41 -9.13
N ASN A 13 23.84 -31.13 -9.21
CA ASN A 13 22.57 -30.57 -9.68
C ASN A 13 21.81 -29.85 -8.55
N ASP A 14 21.91 -30.35 -7.32
CA ASP A 14 21.29 -29.71 -6.13
C ASP A 14 21.98 -28.38 -5.79
N ASP A 15 23.32 -28.31 -5.89
CA ASP A 15 24.08 -27.05 -5.74
C ASP A 15 23.71 -26.03 -6.84
N GLU A 16 23.45 -26.47 -8.07
CA GLU A 16 23.05 -25.61 -9.19
C GLU A 16 21.65 -25.02 -8.99
N ALA A 17 20.67 -25.87 -8.63
CA ALA A 17 19.30 -25.43 -8.36
C ALA A 17 19.25 -24.39 -7.23
N SER A 18 20.05 -24.59 -6.17
CA SER A 18 20.12 -23.65 -5.04
C SER A 18 20.66 -22.26 -5.44
N LEU A 19 21.64 -22.21 -6.34
CA LEU A 19 22.23 -20.93 -6.75
C LEU A 19 21.33 -20.15 -7.71
N TYR A 20 20.57 -20.82 -8.58
CA TYR A 20 19.54 -20.14 -9.39
C TYR A 20 18.38 -19.64 -8.54
N GLU A 21 18.01 -20.38 -7.51
CA GLU A 21 16.98 -19.99 -6.55
C GLU A 21 17.39 -18.75 -5.74
N ASP A 22 18.63 -18.70 -5.26
CA ASP A 22 19.24 -17.52 -4.63
C ASP A 22 19.24 -16.29 -5.56
N GLU A 23 19.53 -16.50 -6.85
CA GLU A 23 19.53 -15.42 -7.86
C GLU A 23 18.12 -14.80 -8.00
N THR A 24 17.09 -15.64 -8.13
CA THR A 24 15.69 -15.16 -8.28
C THR A 24 15.17 -14.42 -7.03
N LEU A 25 15.56 -14.86 -5.83
CA LEU A 25 15.23 -14.19 -4.58
C LEU A 25 15.83 -12.78 -4.51
N LEU A 26 17.12 -12.67 -4.84
CA LEU A 26 17.84 -11.40 -4.85
C LEU A 26 17.30 -10.43 -5.92
N GLU A 27 16.86 -10.92 -7.07
CA GLU A 27 16.18 -10.10 -8.08
C GLU A 27 14.85 -9.51 -7.57
N ARG A 28 14.06 -10.32 -6.83
CA ARG A 28 12.79 -9.88 -6.26
C ARG A 28 12.98 -8.87 -5.13
N GLU A 29 13.94 -9.11 -4.24
CA GLU A 29 14.34 -8.18 -3.18
C GLU A 29 14.82 -6.85 -3.78
N LEU A 30 15.63 -6.91 -4.84
CA LEU A 30 16.09 -5.72 -5.57
C LEU A 30 14.93 -4.91 -6.14
N ALA A 31 13.94 -5.57 -6.76
CA ALA A 31 12.75 -4.90 -7.29
C ALA A 31 11.91 -4.22 -6.19
N SER A 32 11.77 -4.86 -5.02
CA SER A 32 11.09 -4.28 -3.87
C SER A 32 11.79 -3.01 -3.37
N HIS A 33 13.10 -3.09 -3.14
CA HIS A 33 13.90 -1.94 -2.69
C HIS A 33 13.88 -0.77 -3.68
N MET A 34 13.88 -1.05 -4.99
CA MET A 34 13.73 -0.02 -6.03
C MET A 34 12.35 0.66 -6.01
N SER A 35 11.29 -0.10 -5.75
CA SER A 35 9.93 0.46 -5.61
C SER A 35 9.82 1.37 -4.37
N GLU A 36 10.36 0.94 -3.23
CA GLU A 36 10.39 1.76 -2.01
C GLU A 36 11.20 3.04 -2.21
N LEU A 37 12.35 2.95 -2.88
CA LEU A 37 13.16 4.13 -3.23
C LEU A 37 12.39 5.11 -4.13
N SER A 38 11.67 4.61 -5.13
CA SER A 38 10.83 5.45 -6.00
C SER A 38 9.76 6.20 -5.20
N GLY A 39 9.13 5.56 -4.22
CA GLY A 39 8.18 6.20 -3.32
C GLY A 39 8.82 7.31 -2.49
N LEU A 40 10.01 7.07 -1.93
CA LEU A 40 10.77 8.08 -1.19
C LEU A 40 11.19 9.27 -2.07
N GLU A 41 11.53 9.04 -3.33
CA GLU A 41 11.86 10.10 -4.30
C GLU A 41 10.63 10.94 -4.66
N GLU A 42 9.45 10.31 -4.85
CA GLU A 42 8.19 11.02 -5.06
C GLU A 42 7.80 11.88 -3.84
N ASP A 43 7.94 11.35 -2.63
CA ASP A 43 7.69 12.09 -1.39
C ASP A 43 8.63 13.30 -1.24
N PHE A 44 9.89 13.17 -1.66
CA PHE A 44 10.86 14.26 -1.64
C PHE A 44 10.42 15.45 -2.49
N GLU A 45 9.85 15.18 -3.67
CA GLU A 45 9.34 16.21 -4.58
C GLU A 45 8.09 16.90 -4.02
N LYS A 46 7.25 16.15 -3.29
CA LYS A 46 6.03 16.65 -2.66
C LYS A 46 6.30 17.55 -1.45
N ILE A 47 7.41 17.34 -0.71
CA ILE A 47 7.72 18.12 0.50
C ILE A 47 7.88 19.62 0.18
N GLY A 48 6.95 20.41 0.73
CA GLY A 48 6.91 21.87 0.59
C GLY A 48 6.52 22.34 -0.81
N SER A 49 5.91 21.48 -1.63
CA SER A 49 5.44 21.86 -2.96
C SER A 49 4.15 22.70 -2.85
N PRO A 50 4.01 23.79 -3.63
CA PRO A 50 2.77 24.57 -3.66
C PRO A 50 1.52 23.79 -4.08
N ASP A 51 1.71 22.66 -4.78
CA ASP A 51 0.64 21.90 -5.41
C ASP A 51 -0.09 21.00 -4.41
N THR A 52 0.65 20.33 -3.52
CA THR A 52 0.10 19.51 -2.42
C THR A 52 -0.71 20.35 -1.44
N LEU A 53 -0.23 21.57 -1.17
CA LEU A 53 -0.96 22.54 -0.37
C LEU A 53 -2.26 22.97 -1.06
N GLY A 54 -2.25 23.22 -2.37
CA GLY A 54 -3.45 23.59 -3.13
C GLY A 54 -4.53 22.52 -3.08
N GLU A 55 -4.15 21.24 -3.24
CA GLU A 55 -5.07 20.10 -3.14
C GLU A 55 -5.64 19.95 -1.73
N THR A 56 -4.79 20.02 -0.70
CA THR A 56 -5.20 19.94 0.71
C THR A 56 -6.23 21.02 1.04
N VAL A 57 -6.00 22.25 0.56
CA VAL A 57 -6.87 23.40 0.83
C VAL A 57 -8.18 23.28 0.08
N MET A 58 -8.15 22.80 -1.17
CA MET A 58 -9.37 22.52 -1.93
C MET A 58 -10.26 21.54 -1.17
N ASN A 59 -9.69 20.43 -0.70
CA ASN A 59 -10.43 19.40 0.03
C ASN A 59 -10.98 19.96 1.35
N VAL A 60 -10.16 20.65 2.16
CA VAL A 60 -10.62 21.22 3.44
C VAL A 60 -11.71 22.28 3.24
N VAL A 61 -11.57 23.19 2.27
CA VAL A 61 -12.58 24.21 1.98
C VAL A 61 -13.89 23.56 1.51
N TRP A 62 -13.80 22.59 0.61
CA TRP A 62 -14.97 21.90 0.08
C TRP A 62 -15.67 21.08 1.15
N ASP A 63 -14.92 20.30 1.93
CA ASP A 63 -15.45 19.49 3.03
C ASP A 63 -16.12 20.37 4.08
N GLN A 64 -15.49 21.49 4.47
CA GLN A 64 -16.07 22.41 5.45
C GLN A 64 -17.35 23.08 4.94
N PHE A 65 -17.37 23.48 3.66
CA PHE A 65 -18.54 24.05 3.01
C PHE A 65 -19.70 23.06 3.01
N ILE A 66 -19.44 21.82 2.57
CA ILE A 66 -20.47 20.80 2.47
C ILE A 66 -20.93 20.32 3.85
N ASN A 67 -20.04 20.15 4.83
CA ASN A 67 -20.42 19.79 6.20
C ASN A 67 -21.35 20.82 6.85
N GLN A 68 -21.14 22.11 6.60
CA GLN A 68 -22.03 23.17 7.12
C GLN A 68 -23.39 23.20 6.40
N ILE A 69 -23.44 22.83 5.12
CA ILE A 69 -24.69 22.59 4.39
C ILE A 69 -25.46 21.39 4.97
N GLY A 70 -24.74 20.37 5.43
CA GLY A 70 -25.33 19.14 5.98
C GLY A 70 -26.23 19.34 7.17
N ASN A 71 -25.89 20.30 8.02
CA ASN A 71 -26.69 20.69 9.18
C ASN A 71 -28.01 21.38 8.81
N ILE A 72 -28.19 21.76 7.54
CA ILE A 72 -29.38 22.45 7.01
C ILE A 72 -30.28 21.48 6.21
N ALA A 73 -29.78 20.28 5.86
CA ALA A 73 -30.49 19.31 5.03
C ALA A 73 -31.71 18.69 5.75
N GLY A 74 -32.89 18.75 5.12
CA GLY A 74 -34.15 18.23 5.66
C GLY A 74 -34.37 16.71 5.50
N GLU A 75 -35.49 16.21 6.03
CA GLU A 75 -35.86 14.78 6.11
C GLU A 75 -35.74 13.99 4.80
N ASP A 76 -36.01 14.63 3.66
CA ASP A 76 -35.91 14.00 2.33
C ASP A 76 -34.46 13.60 1.98
N PHE A 77 -33.45 14.41 2.34
CA PHE A 77 -32.05 14.04 2.13
C PHE A 77 -31.65 12.86 3.02
N ILE A 78 -32.06 12.89 4.29
CA ILE A 78 -31.80 11.81 5.24
C ILE A 78 -32.37 10.49 4.69
N LYS A 79 -33.58 10.52 4.12
CA LYS A 79 -34.20 9.38 3.47
C LYS A 79 -33.42 8.88 2.25
N GLU A 80 -32.96 9.78 1.38
CA GLU A 80 -32.14 9.44 0.20
C GLU A 80 -30.71 8.99 0.58
N ASN A 81 -30.23 9.35 1.77
CA ASN A 81 -28.91 9.02 2.29
C ASN A 81 -28.93 7.89 3.35
N ARG A 82 -29.79 6.89 3.16
CA ARG A 82 -29.86 5.68 4.02
C ARG A 82 -30.17 5.97 5.49
N GLY A 83 -30.91 7.04 5.77
CA GLY A 83 -31.22 7.46 7.14
C GLY A 83 -30.10 8.24 7.83
N LEU A 84 -28.99 8.54 7.13
CA LEU A 84 -27.86 9.30 7.66
C LEU A 84 -27.99 10.78 7.34
N THR A 85 -27.59 11.63 8.28
CA THR A 85 -27.32 13.05 7.99
C THR A 85 -26.16 13.17 7.00
N LEU A 86 -25.87 14.37 6.52
CA LEU A 86 -24.69 14.55 5.68
C LEU A 86 -23.43 14.61 6.55
N ASP A 87 -22.43 13.79 6.25
CA ASP A 87 -21.12 13.88 6.89
C ASP A 87 -20.01 13.55 5.90
N LEU A 88 -19.35 14.58 5.36
CA LEU A 88 -18.24 14.38 4.43
C LEU A 88 -16.88 14.33 5.12
N ARG A 89 -16.79 14.19 6.44
CA ARG A 89 -15.46 14.03 7.05
C ARG A 89 -14.83 12.75 6.53
N SER A 90 -13.52 12.77 6.25
CA SER A 90 -12.81 11.56 5.82
C SER A 90 -13.02 10.40 6.79
N SER A 91 -13.06 10.65 8.11
CA SER A 91 -13.33 9.62 9.12
C SER A 91 -14.72 8.98 9.06
N ALA A 92 -15.70 9.62 8.41
CA ALA A 92 -17.04 9.06 8.24
C ALA A 92 -17.12 8.09 7.06
N HIS A 93 -16.23 8.23 6.06
CA HIS A 93 -16.25 7.43 4.83
C HIS A 93 -15.04 6.52 4.66
N ILE A 94 -13.88 6.89 5.19
CA ILE A 94 -12.61 6.18 5.06
C ILE A 94 -12.28 5.56 6.41
N GLN A 95 -12.23 4.23 6.43
CA GLN A 95 -11.84 3.47 7.61
C GLN A 95 -10.31 3.36 7.65
N THR A 96 -9.72 3.56 8.83
CA THR A 96 -8.32 3.20 9.09
C THR A 96 -8.25 1.92 9.92
N THR A 97 -7.16 1.18 9.79
CA THR A 97 -6.89 -0.03 10.59
C THR A 97 -6.97 0.26 12.09
N GLU A 98 -6.34 1.34 12.55
CA GLU A 98 -6.34 1.73 13.96
C GLU A 98 -7.74 2.06 14.47
N ASN A 99 -8.53 2.83 13.71
CA ASN A 99 -9.91 3.13 14.10
C ASN A 99 -10.76 1.86 14.12
N PHE A 100 -10.56 0.96 13.15
CA PHE A 100 -11.31 -0.29 13.05
C PHE A 100 -11.01 -1.21 14.23
N ALA A 101 -9.74 -1.38 14.58
CA ALA A 101 -9.31 -2.15 15.75
C ALA A 101 -9.92 -1.61 17.06
N ASN A 102 -10.10 -0.29 17.16
CA ASN A 102 -10.68 0.38 18.33
C ASN A 102 -12.22 0.51 18.28
N GLY A 103 -12.90 -0.14 17.33
CA GLY A 103 -14.36 -0.08 17.19
C GLY A 103 -14.91 1.29 16.75
N LYS A 104 -14.07 2.16 16.18
CA LYS A 104 -14.47 3.45 15.59
C LYS A 104 -14.74 3.23 14.10
N ILE A 105 -16.01 3.04 13.77
CA ILE A 105 -16.44 2.58 12.45
C ILE A 105 -16.92 3.74 11.57
N ALA A 106 -16.44 3.78 10.33
CA ALA A 106 -16.88 4.72 9.29
C ALA A 106 -18.30 4.36 8.82
N SER A 107 -19.29 5.17 9.20
CA SER A 107 -20.71 4.88 8.99
C SER A 107 -21.30 5.36 7.65
N HIS A 108 -20.59 6.23 6.92
CA HIS A 108 -21.10 6.86 5.70
C HIS A 108 -20.52 6.24 4.41
N ASN A 109 -19.66 5.21 4.50
CA ASN A 109 -19.20 4.52 3.29
C ASN A 109 -20.38 3.81 2.59
N SER A 110 -20.49 3.97 1.27
CA SER A 110 -21.57 3.43 0.45
C SER A 110 -21.19 2.22 -0.40
N SER A 111 -19.90 1.89 -0.42
CA SER A 111 -19.36 0.73 -1.13
C SER A 111 -18.99 -0.41 -0.19
N ILE A 112 -18.52 -0.07 1.02
CA ILE A 112 -18.08 -1.03 2.04
C ILE A 112 -18.85 -0.77 3.32
N ASP A 113 -19.54 -1.78 3.82
CA ASP A 113 -20.15 -1.75 5.14
C ASP A 113 -19.10 -2.16 6.19
N PHE A 114 -18.46 -1.15 6.80
CA PHE A 114 -17.46 -1.40 7.84
C PHE A 114 -18.09 -1.87 9.15
N GLN A 115 -19.37 -1.59 9.39
CA GLN A 115 -20.06 -2.09 10.59
C GLN A 115 -20.26 -3.59 10.45
N GLU A 116 -20.77 -4.04 9.30
CA GLU A 116 -20.90 -5.48 9.00
C GLU A 116 -19.54 -6.20 9.07
N ARG A 117 -18.48 -5.61 8.53
CA ARG A 117 -17.11 -6.17 8.64
C ARG A 117 -16.65 -6.26 10.08
N TYR A 118 -16.87 -5.21 10.88
CA TYR A 118 -16.47 -5.20 12.28
C TYR A 118 -17.26 -6.24 13.07
N ASP A 119 -18.58 -6.30 12.89
CA ASP A 119 -19.46 -7.26 13.56
C ASP A 119 -19.10 -8.71 13.18
N SER A 120 -18.83 -8.96 11.89
CA SER A 120 -18.36 -10.26 11.39
C SER A 120 -17.03 -10.65 12.01
N TRP A 121 -16.06 -9.72 12.08
CA TRP A 121 -14.77 -9.95 12.72
C TRP A 121 -14.93 -10.24 14.21
N GLN A 122 -15.65 -9.40 14.93
CA GLN A 122 -15.90 -9.58 16.36
C GLN A 122 -16.59 -10.91 16.63
N SER A 123 -17.55 -11.35 15.79
CA SER A 123 -18.22 -12.64 15.97
C SER A 123 -17.29 -13.87 15.93
N LYS A 124 -16.07 -13.72 15.37
CA LYS A 124 -15.04 -14.76 15.31
C LYS A 124 -14.16 -14.81 16.57
N LEU A 125 -14.22 -13.77 17.41
CA LEU A 125 -13.41 -13.63 18.61
C LEU A 125 -14.23 -14.01 19.86
N GLN A 126 -13.56 -14.54 20.87
CA GLN A 126 -14.17 -14.82 22.16
C GLN A 126 -14.20 -13.54 23.01
N HIS A 127 -15.35 -13.24 23.61
CA HIS A 127 -15.51 -12.12 24.54
C HIS A 127 -15.76 -12.57 25.97
N ASP A 128 -15.35 -11.74 26.94
CA ASP A 128 -15.68 -11.88 28.35
C ASP A 128 -17.10 -11.35 28.65
N GLU A 129 -17.54 -11.46 29.91
CA GLU A 129 -18.86 -10.99 30.37
C GLU A 129 -19.05 -9.47 30.22
N ASN A 130 -17.96 -8.71 30.10
CA ASN A 130 -17.98 -7.25 29.90
C ASN A 130 -17.91 -6.87 28.41
N GLY A 131 -17.82 -7.84 27.50
CA GLY A 131 -17.69 -7.61 26.07
C GLY A 131 -16.27 -7.30 25.59
N ASN A 132 -15.24 -7.54 26.40
CA ASN A 132 -13.84 -7.39 25.96
C ASN A 132 -13.37 -8.67 25.26
N VAL A 133 -12.54 -8.52 24.23
CA VAL A 133 -11.89 -9.66 23.57
C VAL A 133 -10.95 -10.36 24.56
N VAL A 134 -11.16 -11.65 24.74
CA VAL A 134 -10.30 -12.50 25.57
C VAL A 134 -9.04 -12.81 24.77
N THR A 135 -7.87 -12.55 25.35
CA THR A 135 -6.58 -12.90 24.77
C THR A 135 -5.92 -14.05 25.54
N HIS A 136 -4.98 -14.71 24.88
CA HIS A 136 -4.06 -15.64 25.51
C HIS A 136 -2.63 -15.32 25.07
N THR A 137 -1.67 -15.69 25.90
CA THR A 137 -0.26 -15.66 25.52
C THR A 137 0.07 -16.95 24.76
N THR A 138 0.57 -16.82 23.54
CA THR A 138 1.08 -17.93 22.74
C THR A 138 2.32 -18.54 23.39
N ARG A 139 2.73 -19.72 22.91
CA ARG A 139 3.97 -20.37 23.38
C ARG A 139 5.21 -19.50 23.17
N SER A 140 5.21 -18.65 22.15
CA SER A 140 6.29 -17.69 21.84
C SER A 140 6.24 -16.40 22.68
N GLY A 141 5.24 -16.24 23.55
CA GLY A 141 5.11 -15.04 24.41
C GLY A 141 4.32 -13.89 23.78
N ARG A 142 3.76 -14.07 22.58
CA ARG A 142 2.90 -13.09 21.90
C ARG A 142 1.49 -13.13 22.48
N GLU A 143 0.84 -11.99 22.67
CA GLU A 143 -0.59 -11.98 22.97
C GLU A 143 -1.42 -12.13 21.68
N GLU A 144 -2.43 -13.01 21.72
CA GLU A 144 -3.32 -13.29 20.60
C GLU A 144 -4.76 -13.44 21.08
N ALA A 145 -5.72 -12.95 20.28
CA ALA A 145 -7.14 -13.08 20.58
C ALA A 145 -7.58 -14.56 20.52
N ASN A 146 -8.43 -14.94 21.46
CA ASN A 146 -9.08 -16.24 21.43
C ASN A 146 -10.14 -16.26 20.33
N LEU A 147 -10.16 -17.34 19.55
CA LEU A 147 -11.16 -17.54 18.51
C LEU A 147 -12.33 -18.39 19.04
N VAL A 148 -13.54 -18.07 18.62
CA VAL A 148 -14.70 -18.93 18.88
C VAL A 148 -14.56 -20.26 18.15
N LYS A 149 -15.21 -21.30 18.69
CA LYS A 149 -15.23 -22.62 18.06
C LYS A 149 -15.85 -22.53 16.67
N GLY A 150 -15.10 -22.94 15.65
CA GLY A 150 -15.57 -22.93 14.25
C GLY A 150 -15.19 -21.69 13.45
N ALA A 151 -14.58 -20.65 14.05
CA ALA A 151 -14.13 -19.45 13.33
C ALA A 151 -13.19 -19.76 12.15
N ARG A 152 -12.43 -20.86 12.24
CA ARG A 152 -11.50 -21.33 11.21
C ARG A 152 -12.15 -22.18 10.11
N ALA A 153 -13.38 -22.66 10.32
CA ALA A 153 -14.03 -23.58 9.40
C ALA A 153 -14.12 -23.07 7.95
N PRO A 154 -14.37 -21.77 7.68
CA PRO A 154 -14.35 -21.25 6.30
C PRO A 154 -12.98 -21.40 5.61
N PHE A 155 -11.89 -21.19 6.36
CA PHE A 155 -10.52 -21.29 5.86
C PHE A 155 -10.09 -22.73 5.58
N ASP A 156 -10.63 -23.68 6.34
CA ASP A 156 -10.34 -25.11 6.19
C ASP A 156 -11.27 -25.82 5.19
N LYS A 157 -12.31 -25.14 4.69
CA LYS A 157 -13.33 -25.77 3.85
C LYS A 157 -12.80 -26.07 2.46
N GLY A 158 -12.73 -27.36 2.11
CA GLY A 158 -12.42 -27.80 0.74
C GLY A 158 -10.95 -27.65 0.34
N ARG A 159 -10.06 -27.28 1.26
CA ARG A 159 -8.61 -27.25 1.00
C ARG A 159 -8.02 -28.68 0.99
N PRO A 160 -6.87 -28.90 0.33
CA PRO A 160 -6.14 -30.16 0.43
C PRO A 160 -5.72 -30.49 1.88
N THR A 161 -5.54 -31.77 2.20
CA THR A 161 -5.25 -32.25 3.56
C THR A 161 -3.84 -32.82 3.74
N GLY A 162 -3.05 -32.93 2.67
CA GLY A 162 -1.71 -33.54 2.68
C GLY A 162 -1.74 -34.99 2.18
N SER A 163 -0.65 -35.74 2.43
CA SER A 163 -0.50 -37.12 1.99
C SER A 163 -0.17 -38.06 3.14
N VAL A 164 -1.04 -39.06 3.35
CA VAL A 164 -0.78 -40.16 4.30
C VAL A 164 0.44 -40.97 3.89
N GLU A 165 0.63 -41.20 2.59
CA GLU A 165 1.75 -41.98 2.05
C GLU A 165 3.10 -41.27 2.29
N LYS A 166 3.14 -39.94 2.16
CA LYS A 166 4.36 -39.14 2.39
C LYS A 166 4.56 -38.74 3.85
N GLY A 167 3.57 -39.00 4.72
CA GLY A 167 3.56 -38.54 6.11
C GLY A 167 3.50 -37.01 6.23
N THR A 168 2.73 -36.36 5.36
CA THR A 168 2.59 -34.90 5.29
C THR A 168 1.15 -34.45 5.59
N ASP A 169 1.02 -33.27 6.20
CA ASP A 169 -0.22 -32.52 6.34
C ASP A 169 -0.11 -31.22 5.50
N MET A 170 -1.24 -30.65 5.06
CA MET A 170 -1.20 -29.26 4.57
C MET A 170 -1.11 -28.29 5.75
N ASP A 171 -0.09 -27.44 5.72
CA ASP A 171 0.13 -26.38 6.70
C ASP A 171 -0.14 -24.99 6.11
N HIS A 172 -0.68 -24.12 6.97
CA HIS A 172 -0.76 -22.69 6.70
C HIS A 172 0.49 -22.03 7.28
N THR A 173 1.42 -21.60 6.43
CA THR A 173 2.68 -20.96 6.84
C THR A 173 2.41 -19.77 7.76
N ILE A 174 1.55 -18.84 7.31
CA ILE A 174 0.84 -17.89 8.17
C ILE A 174 -0.46 -18.56 8.62
N PRO A 175 -0.61 -18.89 9.92
CA PRO A 175 -1.77 -19.62 10.41
C PRO A 175 -3.08 -18.85 10.17
N ALA A 176 -4.14 -19.55 9.77
CA ALA A 176 -5.47 -18.94 9.60
C ALA A 176 -5.95 -18.18 10.85
N GLY A 177 -5.54 -18.62 12.06
CA GLY A 177 -5.89 -17.90 13.28
C GLY A 177 -5.27 -16.51 13.37
N GLU A 178 -4.05 -16.34 12.86
CA GLU A 178 -3.40 -15.05 12.78
C GLU A 178 -4.12 -14.12 11.78
N ILE A 179 -4.47 -14.66 10.61
CA ILE A 179 -5.22 -13.93 9.57
C ILE A 179 -6.58 -13.45 10.11
N ILE A 180 -7.31 -14.33 10.83
CA ILE A 180 -8.60 -14.00 11.44
C ILE A 180 -8.45 -12.90 12.49
N CYS A 181 -7.35 -12.87 13.24
CA CYS A 181 -7.09 -11.85 14.26
C CYS A 181 -6.55 -10.52 13.70
N ASP A 182 -6.10 -10.49 12.45
CA ASP A 182 -5.48 -9.30 11.84
C ASP A 182 -6.53 -8.21 11.55
N ALA A 183 -6.46 -7.12 12.30
CA ALA A 183 -7.37 -5.99 12.15
C ALA A 183 -7.28 -5.32 10.77
N ALA A 184 -6.10 -5.27 10.15
CA ALA A 184 -5.93 -4.66 8.83
C ALA A 184 -6.60 -5.51 7.74
N ALA A 185 -6.45 -6.83 7.83
CA ALA A 185 -7.12 -7.75 6.92
C ALA A 185 -8.64 -7.67 7.08
N ASN A 186 -9.16 -7.62 8.31
CA ASN A 186 -10.61 -7.50 8.53
C ASN A 186 -11.18 -6.12 8.15
N ALA A 187 -10.40 -5.05 8.30
CA ALA A 187 -10.81 -3.72 7.86
C ALA A 187 -10.91 -3.65 6.33
N HIS A 188 -9.90 -4.16 5.62
CA HIS A 188 -9.71 -3.81 4.21
C HIS A 188 -9.96 -4.97 3.24
N MET A 189 -9.69 -6.22 3.62
CA MET A 189 -9.93 -7.40 2.79
C MET A 189 -11.30 -8.02 3.10
N SER A 190 -12.03 -8.41 2.07
CA SER A 190 -13.21 -9.27 2.22
C SER A 190 -12.83 -10.63 2.81
N GLU A 191 -13.78 -11.33 3.41
CA GLU A 191 -13.55 -12.67 3.94
C GLU A 191 -13.05 -13.64 2.85
N GLN A 192 -13.56 -13.53 1.63
CA GLN A 192 -13.10 -14.35 0.52
C GLN A 192 -11.64 -14.06 0.16
N GLU A 193 -11.22 -12.79 0.09
CA GLU A 193 -9.82 -12.44 -0.16
C GLU A 193 -8.88 -12.95 0.95
N GLN A 194 -9.35 -12.99 2.20
CA GLN A 194 -8.60 -13.60 3.31
C GLN A 194 -8.47 -15.11 3.14
N ILE A 195 -9.54 -15.80 2.75
CA ILE A 195 -9.55 -17.26 2.50
C ILE A 195 -8.67 -17.60 1.30
N ASP A 196 -8.75 -16.82 0.22
CA ASP A 196 -7.98 -16.99 -1.01
C ASP A 196 -6.48 -16.79 -0.76
N PHE A 197 -6.10 -15.88 0.14
CA PHE A 197 -4.71 -15.77 0.59
C PHE A 197 -4.33 -16.95 1.50
N ALA A 198 -5.16 -17.30 2.47
CA ALA A 198 -4.82 -18.39 3.38
C ALA A 198 -4.54 -19.70 2.62
N ASN A 199 -5.28 -19.95 1.55
CA ASN A 199 -5.18 -21.14 0.71
C ASN A 199 -4.42 -20.92 -0.61
N SER A 200 -3.65 -19.83 -0.74
CA SER A 200 -2.79 -19.62 -1.92
C SER A 200 -1.57 -20.52 -1.90
N GLU A 201 -0.95 -20.70 -3.08
CA GLU A 201 0.29 -21.45 -3.23
C GLU A 201 1.44 -20.88 -2.38
N SER A 202 1.41 -19.59 -2.04
CA SER A 202 2.40 -18.97 -1.16
C SER A 202 2.22 -19.29 0.32
N ASN A 203 1.00 -19.59 0.78
CA ASN A 203 0.71 -19.76 2.20
C ASN A 203 0.29 -21.17 2.60
N LEU A 204 -0.04 -22.05 1.64
CA LEU A 204 -0.54 -23.40 1.88
C LEU A 204 0.41 -24.44 1.28
N HIS A 205 1.24 -25.04 2.12
CA HIS A 205 2.30 -25.98 1.72
C HIS A 205 2.15 -27.36 2.37
N GLU A 206 2.67 -28.41 1.73
CA GLU A 206 2.82 -29.71 2.41
C GLU A 206 3.94 -29.61 3.44
N MET A 207 3.66 -30.01 4.68
CA MET A 207 4.61 -30.05 5.78
C MET A 207 4.61 -31.45 6.40
N LYS A 208 5.74 -31.94 6.89
CA LYS A 208 5.78 -33.22 7.63
C LYS A 208 4.79 -33.18 8.80
N SER A 209 3.97 -34.22 8.97
CA SER A 209 2.88 -34.20 9.96
C SER A 209 3.40 -34.00 11.40
N SER A 210 4.59 -34.49 11.74
CA SER A 210 5.19 -34.26 13.06
C SER A 210 5.64 -32.80 13.26
N HIS A 211 6.17 -32.16 12.22
CA HIS A 211 6.51 -30.73 12.22
C HIS A 211 5.26 -29.87 12.36
N ASN A 212 4.22 -30.13 11.55
CA ASN A 212 2.94 -29.42 11.61
C ASN A 212 2.29 -29.49 13.00
N ARG A 213 2.29 -30.69 13.61
CA ARG A 213 1.80 -30.88 14.99
C ARG A 213 2.66 -30.16 16.03
N SER A 214 3.97 -30.08 15.82
CA SER A 214 4.91 -29.35 16.69
C SER A 214 4.72 -27.84 16.61
N LYS A 215 4.58 -27.30 15.38
CA LYS A 215 4.28 -25.89 15.06
C LYS A 215 2.96 -25.45 15.67
N GLY A 216 1.91 -26.25 15.48
CA GLY A 216 0.58 -25.97 16.02
C GLY A 216 0.01 -24.66 15.49
N ARG A 217 -0.04 -23.62 16.33
CA ARG A 217 -0.58 -22.30 15.99
C ARG A 217 0.47 -21.22 15.76
N MET A 218 1.74 -21.52 15.97
CA MET A 218 2.83 -20.57 15.70
C MET A 218 2.97 -20.37 14.18
N SER A 219 3.48 -19.21 13.76
CA SER A 219 3.97 -19.09 12.39
C SER A 219 5.18 -20.00 12.17
N THR A 220 5.52 -20.29 10.93
CA THR A 220 6.68 -21.14 10.62
C THR A 220 7.96 -20.55 11.20
N LYS A 221 8.19 -19.25 10.99
CA LYS A 221 9.34 -18.54 11.57
C LYS A 221 9.35 -18.55 13.10
N GLU A 222 8.21 -18.30 13.75
CA GLU A 222 8.10 -18.37 15.21
C GLU A 222 8.43 -19.77 15.74
N TRP A 223 7.93 -20.83 15.09
CA TRP A 223 8.17 -22.20 15.48
C TRP A 223 9.64 -22.60 15.37
N LEU A 224 10.31 -22.25 14.27
CA LEU A 224 11.72 -22.57 14.03
C LEU A 224 12.66 -21.97 15.08
N ASP A 225 12.29 -20.82 15.66
CA ASP A 225 13.09 -20.15 16.69
C ASP A 225 12.62 -20.47 18.12
N TYR A 226 11.46 -21.09 18.27
CA TYR A 226 10.89 -21.46 19.56
C TYR A 226 11.66 -22.62 20.21
N ARG A 227 11.99 -22.46 21.50
CA ARG A 227 12.52 -23.55 22.33
C ARG A 227 11.39 -24.20 23.12
N ASN A 228 11.22 -25.51 22.96
CA ASN A 228 10.21 -26.27 23.67
C ASN A 228 10.51 -26.36 25.18
N SER A 229 9.63 -27.03 25.95
CA SER A 229 9.81 -27.20 27.42
C SER A 229 11.11 -27.88 27.85
N LYS A 230 11.80 -28.59 26.94
CA LYS A 230 13.13 -29.19 27.17
C LYS A 230 14.29 -28.29 26.74
N GLY A 231 13.99 -27.06 26.31
CA GLY A 231 14.96 -26.11 25.80
C GLY A 231 15.40 -26.36 24.37
N GLN A 232 14.75 -27.26 23.62
CA GLN A 232 15.18 -27.65 22.26
C GLN A 232 14.43 -26.85 21.18
N LYS A 233 15.15 -26.40 20.15
CA LYS A 233 14.59 -25.91 18.88
C LYS A 233 14.08 -27.07 18.01
N PRO A 234 13.25 -26.81 16.98
CA PRO A 234 12.86 -27.85 16.01
C PRO A 234 14.05 -28.57 15.38
N SER A 235 15.11 -27.87 14.98
CA SER A 235 16.33 -28.48 14.42
C SER A 235 17.09 -29.36 15.40
N GLU A 236 16.93 -29.14 16.72
CA GLU A 236 17.48 -30.01 17.76
C GLU A 236 16.53 -31.17 18.10
N GLN A 237 15.21 -30.99 17.89
CA GLN A 237 14.18 -32.00 18.12
C GLN A 237 14.14 -33.04 16.99
N PHE A 238 14.34 -32.60 15.76
CA PHE A 238 14.21 -33.39 14.53
C PHE A 238 15.59 -33.56 13.85
N ALA A 239 16.61 -33.91 14.64
CA ALA A 239 18.01 -33.90 14.22
C ALA A 239 18.53 -35.23 13.64
N ASP A 240 17.75 -36.31 13.69
CA ASP A 240 18.19 -37.64 13.22
C ASP A 240 18.03 -37.77 11.69
N PRO A 241 19.11 -37.84 10.91
CA PRO A 241 19.03 -37.92 9.45
C PRO A 241 18.42 -39.22 8.92
N MET A 242 18.28 -40.24 9.77
CA MET A 242 17.65 -41.52 9.41
C MET A 242 16.14 -41.52 9.73
N ALA A 243 15.61 -40.49 10.39
CA ALA A 243 14.21 -40.37 10.72
C ALA A 243 13.41 -39.76 9.56
N ASP A 244 12.18 -40.25 9.33
CA ASP A 244 11.28 -39.76 8.28
C ASP A 244 10.88 -38.27 8.45
N ASP A 245 11.07 -37.73 9.65
CA ASP A 245 10.82 -36.34 10.01
C ASP A 245 12.07 -35.53 10.30
N TYR A 246 13.23 -35.94 9.78
CA TYR A 246 14.45 -35.15 9.83
C TYR A 246 14.20 -33.73 9.29
N LEU A 247 14.55 -32.71 10.09
CA LEU A 247 14.56 -31.32 9.66
C LEU A 247 15.98 -30.98 9.24
N SER A 248 16.30 -31.22 7.96
CA SER A 248 17.61 -30.87 7.42
C SER A 248 17.80 -29.34 7.38
N PRO A 249 19.05 -28.85 7.34
CA PRO A 249 19.32 -27.43 7.18
C PRO A 249 18.65 -26.82 5.94
N GLU A 250 18.58 -27.58 4.84
CA GLU A 250 17.95 -27.17 3.58
C GLU A 250 16.43 -27.05 3.74
N LEU A 251 15.79 -28.02 4.41
CA LEU A 251 14.35 -27.97 4.68
C LEU A 251 13.99 -26.85 5.68
N GLU A 252 14.82 -26.61 6.70
CA GLU A 252 14.66 -25.45 7.59
C GLU A 252 14.78 -24.13 6.80
N ALA A 253 15.76 -24.02 5.89
CA ALA A 253 15.92 -22.84 5.04
C ALA A 253 14.71 -22.63 4.13
N GLN A 254 14.18 -23.69 3.51
CA GLN A 254 12.96 -23.64 2.70
C GLN A 254 11.77 -23.12 3.53
N TYR A 255 11.55 -23.66 4.73
CA TYR A 255 10.48 -23.21 5.61
C TYR A 255 10.58 -21.73 6.00
N ARG A 256 11.81 -21.20 6.16
CA ARG A 256 12.01 -19.76 6.40
C ARG A 256 11.70 -18.93 5.18
N LYS A 257 12.13 -19.38 4.00
CA LYS A 257 11.83 -18.75 2.72
C LYS A 257 10.31 -18.69 2.47
N ASP A 258 9.61 -19.81 2.67
CA ASP A 258 8.15 -19.88 2.51
C ASP A 258 7.43 -18.88 3.43
N ASP A 259 7.90 -18.71 4.69
CA ASP A 259 7.36 -17.71 5.62
C ASP A 259 7.58 -16.28 5.11
N GLU A 260 8.78 -15.97 4.62
CA GLU A 260 9.11 -14.66 4.07
C GLU A 260 8.27 -14.34 2.82
N GLU A 261 8.12 -15.30 1.91
CA GLU A 261 7.29 -15.16 0.71
C GLU A 261 5.81 -14.97 1.05
N ALA A 262 5.26 -15.79 1.96
CA ALA A 262 3.88 -15.66 2.42
C ALA A 262 3.63 -14.30 3.07
N ARG A 263 4.57 -13.80 3.87
CA ARG A 263 4.48 -12.50 4.56
C ARG A 263 4.52 -11.34 3.59
N GLU A 264 5.41 -11.39 2.61
CA GLU A 264 5.51 -10.37 1.56
C GLU A 264 4.23 -10.32 0.73
N GLU A 265 3.71 -11.46 0.29
CA GLU A 265 2.47 -11.51 -0.47
C GLU A 265 1.27 -11.03 0.37
N TYR A 266 1.18 -11.45 1.63
CA TYR A 266 0.13 -10.99 2.53
C TYR A 266 0.18 -9.47 2.72
N GLY A 267 1.37 -8.91 2.90
CA GLY A 267 1.61 -7.48 2.99
C GLY A 267 1.16 -6.72 1.74
N LYS A 268 1.51 -7.23 0.55
CA LYS A 268 1.08 -6.66 -0.74
C LYS A 268 -0.43 -6.67 -0.88
N ARG A 269 -1.09 -7.81 -0.65
CA ARG A 269 -2.56 -7.93 -0.74
C ARG A 269 -3.27 -6.99 0.23
N LYS A 270 -2.80 -6.87 1.48
CA LYS A 270 -3.33 -5.91 2.47
C LYS A 270 -3.19 -4.47 2.02
N SER A 271 -2.02 -4.08 1.51
CA SER A 271 -1.76 -2.72 1.01
C SER A 271 -2.66 -2.36 -0.16
N THR A 272 -2.83 -3.26 -1.13
CA THR A 272 -3.76 -3.07 -2.26
C THR A 272 -5.21 -2.94 -1.79
N ALA A 273 -5.64 -3.79 -0.85
CA ALA A 273 -6.99 -3.74 -0.28
C ALA A 273 -7.24 -2.43 0.49
N GLU A 274 -6.25 -1.94 1.24
CA GLU A 274 -6.33 -0.66 1.95
C GLU A 274 -6.47 0.52 0.97
N GLN A 275 -5.68 0.54 -0.12
CA GLN A 275 -5.81 1.56 -1.16
C GLN A 275 -7.22 1.55 -1.79
N HIS A 276 -7.75 0.36 -2.09
CA HIS A 276 -9.10 0.22 -2.62
C HIS A 276 -10.17 0.71 -1.63
N SER A 277 -10.02 0.38 -0.33
CA SER A 277 -10.88 0.85 0.76
C SER A 277 -10.88 2.38 0.89
N ILE A 278 -9.71 3.01 0.80
CA ILE A 278 -9.55 4.47 0.79
C ILE A 278 -10.24 5.10 -0.43
N GLU A 279 -10.02 4.54 -1.62
CA GLU A 279 -10.64 5.05 -2.86
C GLU A 279 -12.16 4.90 -2.80
N ALA A 280 -12.67 3.77 -2.33
CA ALA A 280 -14.10 3.55 -2.10
C ALA A 280 -14.69 4.60 -1.12
N GLY A 281 -13.96 4.93 -0.04
CA GLY A 281 -14.34 6.00 0.88
C GLY A 281 -14.40 7.38 0.21
N LYS A 282 -13.39 7.73 -0.61
CA LYS A 282 -13.40 8.99 -1.39
C LYS A 282 -14.55 9.06 -2.38
N GLN A 283 -14.84 7.95 -3.08
CA GLN A 283 -15.98 7.87 -4.00
C GLN A 283 -17.31 7.98 -3.24
N SER A 284 -17.40 7.38 -2.06
CA SER A 284 -18.59 7.50 -1.20
C SER A 284 -18.81 8.92 -0.73
N GLN A 285 -17.75 9.60 -0.27
CA GLN A 285 -17.77 11.00 0.14
C GLN A 285 -18.28 11.88 -1.00
N LYS A 286 -17.75 11.66 -2.21
CA LYS A 286 -18.19 12.34 -3.42
C LYS A 286 -19.66 12.04 -3.75
N ALA A 287 -20.08 10.78 -3.70
CA ALA A 287 -21.45 10.37 -4.00
C ALA A 287 -22.47 10.97 -3.03
N GLU A 288 -22.17 10.98 -1.72
CA GLU A 288 -23.00 11.61 -0.70
C GLU A 288 -23.08 13.13 -0.91
N ALA A 289 -21.96 13.77 -1.26
CA ALA A 289 -21.94 15.17 -1.68
C ALA A 289 -22.83 15.44 -2.91
N PHE A 290 -22.98 14.47 -3.82
CA PHE A 290 -23.84 14.61 -4.99
C PHE A 290 -25.34 14.32 -4.71
N ARG A 291 -25.69 13.56 -3.67
CA ARG A 291 -27.10 13.34 -3.24
C ARG A 291 -27.77 14.63 -2.77
N ILE A 292 -26.98 15.56 -2.24
CA ILE A 292 -27.38 16.96 -2.02
C ILE A 292 -27.92 17.56 -3.34
N GLY A 293 -27.38 17.25 -4.51
CA GLY A 293 -27.62 17.95 -5.78
C GLY A 293 -28.99 17.79 -6.48
N GLY A 294 -29.99 17.12 -5.90
CA GLY A 294 -31.21 16.62 -6.60
C GLY A 294 -32.19 17.60 -7.27
N LYS A 295 -31.89 18.89 -7.47
CA LYS A 295 -32.74 19.83 -8.25
C LYS A 295 -31.88 20.73 -9.16
N ALA A 296 -32.32 20.99 -10.38
CA ALA A 296 -31.55 21.68 -11.43
C ALA A 296 -30.90 23.00 -10.97
N LEU A 297 -31.60 23.83 -10.18
CA LEU A 297 -31.06 25.07 -9.63
C LEU A 297 -29.92 24.83 -8.62
N ARG A 298 -30.02 23.77 -7.80
CA ARG A 298 -28.99 23.37 -6.81
C ARG A 298 -27.75 22.84 -7.50
N SER A 299 -27.90 22.00 -8.54
CA SER A 299 -26.76 21.47 -9.30
C SER A 299 -26.00 22.57 -10.04
N VAL A 300 -26.71 23.53 -10.65
CA VAL A 300 -26.09 24.69 -11.31
C VAL A 300 -25.32 25.55 -10.30
N LEU A 301 -25.92 25.89 -9.16
CA LEU A 301 -25.23 26.67 -8.12
C LEU A 301 -24.02 25.93 -7.53
N MET A 302 -24.13 24.64 -7.23
CA MET A 302 -23.00 23.84 -6.73
C MET A 302 -21.87 23.72 -7.74
N GLY A 303 -22.19 23.54 -9.03
CA GLY A 303 -21.20 23.54 -10.10
C GLY A 303 -20.45 24.87 -10.20
N LEU A 304 -21.16 26.00 -10.07
CA LEU A 304 -20.54 27.33 -10.05
C LEU A 304 -19.65 27.54 -8.81
N LEU A 305 -20.06 27.06 -7.64
CA LEU A 305 -19.28 27.15 -6.40
C LEU A 305 -18.01 26.29 -6.43
N ALA A 306 -18.11 25.08 -6.98
CA ALA A 306 -16.95 24.21 -7.21
C ALA A 306 -15.96 24.86 -8.20
N ALA A 307 -16.47 25.45 -9.29
CA ALA A 307 -15.65 26.19 -10.25
C ALA A 307 -14.95 27.39 -9.60
N LEU A 308 -15.66 28.12 -8.72
CA LEU A 308 -15.08 29.23 -7.97
C LEU A 308 -13.95 28.80 -7.03
N ILE A 309 -14.11 27.69 -6.29
CA ILE A 309 -13.01 27.13 -5.46
C ILE A 309 -11.84 26.77 -6.36
N LYS A 310 -12.08 26.02 -7.44
CA LYS A 310 -11.03 25.58 -8.36
C LYS A 310 -10.23 26.77 -8.94
N ASP A 311 -10.93 27.81 -9.37
CA ASP A 311 -10.30 29.04 -9.89
C ASP A 311 -9.45 29.75 -8.82
N ILE A 312 -9.97 29.87 -7.60
CA ILE A 312 -9.24 30.50 -6.49
C ILE A 312 -8.02 29.67 -6.06
N ILE A 313 -8.14 28.35 -5.98
CA ILE A 313 -7.02 27.45 -5.64
C ILE A 313 -5.96 27.49 -6.72
N LYS A 314 -6.34 27.46 -8.00
CA LYS A 314 -5.39 27.60 -9.12
C LYS A 314 -4.60 28.90 -9.02
N GLU A 315 -5.27 30.00 -8.73
CA GLU A 315 -4.63 31.31 -8.52
C GLU A 315 -3.76 31.34 -7.25
N LEU A 316 -4.17 30.65 -6.17
CA LEU A 316 -3.36 30.50 -4.95
C LEU A 316 -2.06 29.73 -5.23
N ILE A 317 -2.14 28.60 -5.94
CA ILE A 317 -0.97 27.80 -6.35
C ILE A 317 -0.03 28.66 -7.22
N SER A 318 -0.58 29.34 -8.24
CA SER A 318 0.17 30.25 -9.11
C SER A 318 0.87 31.35 -8.30
N TRP A 319 0.16 31.96 -7.35
CA TRP A 319 0.69 32.98 -6.47
C TRP A 319 1.84 32.45 -5.60
N PHE A 320 1.73 31.25 -5.03
CA PHE A 320 2.81 30.62 -4.27
C PHE A 320 4.05 30.32 -5.12
N ARG A 321 3.86 29.90 -6.38
CA ARG A 321 4.94 29.63 -7.34
C ARG A 321 5.66 30.91 -7.80
N SER A 322 4.97 32.04 -7.90
CA SER A 322 5.49 33.29 -8.48
C SER A 322 6.67 33.97 -7.75
N GLY A 323 6.99 33.56 -6.52
CA GLY A 323 8.12 34.10 -5.74
C GLY A 323 7.94 35.55 -5.22
N LYS A 324 7.20 36.42 -5.92
CA LYS A 324 6.84 37.79 -5.52
C LYS A 324 5.48 37.80 -4.82
N ARG A 325 5.48 37.40 -3.55
CA ARG A 325 4.26 37.12 -2.75
C ARG A 325 3.66 38.37 -2.12
N GLU A 326 3.23 39.32 -2.94
CA GLU A 326 2.40 40.42 -2.44
C GLU A 326 0.95 39.98 -2.32
N ILE A 327 0.37 40.04 -1.11
CA ILE A 327 -1.03 39.65 -0.89
C ILE A 327 -2.01 40.44 -1.75
N SER A 328 -1.65 41.67 -2.15
CA SER A 328 -2.42 42.52 -3.06
C SER A 328 -2.73 41.75 -4.36
N THR A 329 -1.73 41.13 -4.97
CA THR A 329 -1.88 40.36 -6.21
C THR A 329 -2.81 39.16 -6.04
N PHE A 330 -2.70 38.41 -4.93
CA PHE A 330 -3.63 37.33 -4.62
C PHE A 330 -5.06 37.84 -4.39
N THR A 331 -5.23 38.95 -3.67
CA THR A 331 -6.56 39.53 -3.45
C THR A 331 -7.22 40.04 -4.73
N GLU A 332 -6.44 40.45 -5.74
CA GLU A 332 -6.98 40.79 -7.08
C GLU A 332 -7.45 39.54 -7.83
N SER A 333 -6.71 38.43 -7.75
CA SER A 333 -7.17 37.15 -8.32
C SER A 333 -8.46 36.65 -7.65
N VAL A 334 -8.57 36.75 -6.32
CA VAL A 334 -9.80 36.40 -5.58
C VAL A 334 -10.96 37.31 -5.99
N LYS A 335 -10.74 38.62 -6.10
CA LYS A 335 -11.74 39.57 -6.63
C LYS A 335 -12.23 39.16 -8.02
N LYS A 336 -11.30 38.80 -8.90
CA LYS A 336 -11.60 38.38 -10.28
C LYS A 336 -12.41 37.08 -10.31
N ALA A 337 -12.02 36.08 -9.53
CA ALA A 337 -12.74 34.80 -9.45
C ALA A 337 -14.16 34.99 -8.93
N ILE A 338 -14.34 35.77 -7.86
CA ILE A 338 -15.68 36.11 -7.32
C ILE A 338 -16.51 36.88 -8.37
N LYS A 339 -15.92 37.85 -9.07
CA LYS A 339 -16.59 38.58 -10.15
C LYS A 339 -17.08 37.66 -11.27
N ASN A 340 -16.24 36.70 -11.68
CA ASN A 340 -16.60 35.70 -12.69
C ASN A 340 -17.73 34.80 -12.20
N PHE A 341 -17.65 34.30 -10.96
CA PHE A 341 -18.71 33.51 -10.35
C PHE A 341 -20.05 34.25 -10.33
N ILE A 342 -20.08 35.50 -9.87
CA ILE A 342 -21.32 36.29 -9.82
C ILE A 342 -21.87 36.53 -11.24
N SER A 343 -20.99 36.80 -12.20
CA SER A 343 -21.37 36.96 -13.61
C SER A 343 -22.04 35.70 -14.16
N ASN A 344 -21.48 34.53 -13.87
CA ASN A 344 -22.01 33.24 -14.31
C ASN A 344 -23.32 32.91 -13.58
N MET A 345 -23.40 33.13 -12.26
CA MET A 345 -24.63 32.96 -11.49
C MET A 345 -25.78 33.83 -12.03
N LYS A 346 -25.49 35.09 -12.38
CA LYS A 346 -26.45 36.03 -12.97
C LYS A 346 -26.96 35.59 -14.35
N GLN A 347 -26.12 34.91 -15.14
CA GLN A 347 -26.54 34.32 -16.42
C GLN A 347 -27.67 33.31 -16.23
N HIS A 348 -27.74 32.68 -15.05
CA HIS A 348 -28.74 31.67 -14.71
C HIS A 348 -29.94 32.20 -13.88
N LEU A 349 -29.97 33.48 -13.46
CA LEU A 349 -30.95 34.02 -12.49
C LEU A 349 -31.73 35.31 -12.87
N THR A 350 -31.43 35.95 -14.02
CA THR A 350 -32.13 37.09 -14.70
C THR A 350 -32.70 38.33 -13.93
N THR A 351 -32.54 39.51 -14.59
CA THR A 351 -33.39 40.74 -14.56
C THR A 351 -32.94 42.03 -13.82
N ALA A 352 -31.66 42.41 -13.86
CA ALA A 352 -31.17 43.83 -13.84
C ALA A 352 -29.64 43.83 -13.86
N ARG A 353 -29.01 44.44 -14.89
CA ARG A 353 -27.61 44.09 -15.20
C ARG A 353 -26.52 44.81 -14.38
N ASP A 354 -26.52 46.14 -14.27
CA ASP A 354 -25.27 46.81 -13.88
C ASP A 354 -25.24 47.28 -12.42
N THR A 355 -26.33 47.87 -11.92
CA THR A 355 -26.40 48.33 -10.52
C THR A 355 -26.37 47.17 -9.53
N VAL A 356 -27.13 46.11 -9.80
CA VAL A 356 -27.22 44.92 -8.94
C VAL A 356 -25.87 44.18 -8.87
N LEU A 357 -25.15 44.08 -10.00
CA LEU A 357 -23.85 43.39 -10.05
C LEU A 357 -22.79 44.09 -9.19
N SER A 358 -22.70 45.43 -9.27
CA SER A 358 -21.75 46.19 -8.47
C SER A 358 -22.04 46.10 -6.97
N THR A 359 -23.32 46.14 -6.59
CA THR A 359 -23.77 45.96 -5.20
C THR A 359 -23.43 44.55 -4.67
N ILE A 360 -23.68 43.50 -5.46
CA ILE A 360 -23.33 42.12 -5.10
C ILE A 360 -21.83 41.94 -4.94
N ILE A 361 -21.04 42.41 -5.92
CA ILE A 361 -19.57 42.32 -5.86
C ILE A 361 -19.07 43.00 -4.59
N THR A 362 -19.57 44.19 -4.27
CA THR A 362 -19.12 44.94 -3.09
C THR A 362 -19.50 44.24 -1.79
N ALA A 363 -20.72 43.71 -1.68
CA ALA A 363 -21.21 43.02 -0.49
C ALA A 363 -20.49 41.70 -0.19
N ILE A 364 -20.10 40.95 -1.22
CA ILE A 364 -19.35 39.69 -1.08
C ILE A 364 -17.86 39.95 -0.90
N CYS A 365 -17.29 40.75 -1.81
CA CYS A 365 -15.85 40.83 -1.98
C CYS A 365 -15.18 41.68 -0.89
N GLY A 366 -15.83 42.75 -0.43
CA GLY A 366 -15.31 43.63 0.62
C GLY A 366 -14.94 42.88 1.90
N PRO A 367 -15.88 42.16 2.53
CA PRO A 367 -15.61 41.36 3.73
C PRO A 367 -14.50 40.30 3.53
N ILE A 368 -14.54 39.54 2.43
CA ILE A 368 -13.57 38.45 2.15
C ILE A 368 -12.15 39.01 1.95
N VAL A 369 -12.00 40.04 1.11
CA VAL A 369 -10.69 40.67 0.87
C VAL A 369 -10.15 41.33 2.13
N GLY A 370 -11.01 41.99 2.92
CA GLY A 370 -10.63 42.56 4.20
C GLY A 370 -10.08 41.53 5.17
N MET A 371 -10.68 40.34 5.22
CA MET A 371 -10.22 39.22 6.04
C MET A 371 -8.87 38.66 5.55
N LEU A 372 -8.71 38.37 4.26
CA LEU A 372 -7.45 37.86 3.72
C LEU A 372 -6.29 38.82 4.00
N LYS A 373 -6.54 40.14 3.88
CA LYS A 373 -5.56 41.18 4.24
C LYS A 373 -5.24 41.19 5.73
N LYS A 374 -6.25 41.07 6.61
CA LYS A 374 -6.05 40.96 8.07
C LYS A 374 -5.26 39.71 8.43
N ALA A 375 -5.67 38.54 7.93
CA ALA A 375 -4.97 37.27 8.16
C ALA A 375 -3.54 37.31 7.65
N TRP A 376 -3.29 37.86 6.45
CA TRP A 376 -1.93 38.08 5.97
C TRP A 376 -1.11 39.03 6.85
N THR A 377 -1.74 40.09 7.36
CA THR A 377 -1.09 41.01 8.31
C THR A 377 -0.75 40.29 9.62
N PHE A 378 -1.66 39.47 10.13
CA PHE A 378 -1.43 38.61 11.29
C PHE A 378 -0.41 37.51 11.03
N LEU A 379 -0.30 36.97 9.82
CA LEU A 379 0.75 36.01 9.45
C LEU A 379 2.11 36.70 9.31
N LYS A 380 2.16 37.91 8.76
CA LYS A 380 3.36 38.76 8.77
C LYS A 380 3.80 39.11 10.19
N GLN A 381 2.84 39.35 11.09
CA GLN A 381 3.10 39.60 12.51
C GLN A 381 3.46 38.30 13.24
N GLY A 382 2.78 37.20 12.95
CA GLY A 382 3.01 35.86 13.48
C GLY A 382 4.33 35.27 13.00
N TYR A 383 4.85 35.70 11.84
CA TYR A 383 6.22 35.44 11.41
C TYR A 383 7.26 36.02 12.40
N ARG A 384 6.91 37.10 13.12
CA ARG A 384 7.72 37.62 14.25
C ARG A 384 7.64 36.68 15.45
N SER A 385 6.47 36.15 15.79
CA SER A 385 6.29 35.11 16.82
C SER A 385 6.92 33.77 16.43
N VAL A 386 7.00 33.45 15.14
CA VAL A 386 7.73 32.31 14.57
C VAL A 386 9.23 32.58 14.61
N LYS A 387 9.68 33.81 14.38
CA LYS A 387 11.07 34.22 14.61
C LYS A 387 11.44 34.07 16.09
N GLU A 388 10.54 34.40 17.01
CA GLU A 388 10.68 34.17 18.45
C GLU A 388 10.62 32.67 18.80
N ALA A 389 9.80 31.87 18.13
CA ALA A 389 9.76 30.41 18.27
C ALA A 389 11.03 29.74 17.70
N ILE A 390 11.60 30.26 16.62
CA ILE A 390 12.92 29.88 16.08
C ILE A 390 14.01 30.30 17.07
N GLN A 391 13.87 31.45 17.73
CA GLN A 391 14.80 31.94 18.76
C GLN A 391 14.71 31.07 20.03
N TYR A 392 13.51 30.62 20.40
CA TYR A 392 13.27 29.59 21.43
C TYR A 392 13.88 28.25 21.03
N PHE A 393 13.72 27.84 19.78
CA PHE A 393 14.28 26.60 19.23
C PHE A 393 15.82 26.61 19.19
N LYS A 394 16.41 27.78 18.90
CA LYS A 394 17.86 28.02 18.87
C LYS A 394 18.44 28.41 20.24
N ASN A 395 17.60 28.57 21.26
CA ASN A 395 18.04 28.91 22.60
C ASN A 395 18.86 27.73 23.18
N PRO A 396 20.11 27.95 23.63
CA PRO A 396 20.93 26.92 24.26
C PRO A 396 20.24 26.20 25.42
N ALA A 397 19.39 26.90 26.18
CA ALA A 397 18.63 26.34 27.30
C ALA A 397 17.57 25.30 26.88
N ASN A 398 17.23 25.23 25.60
CA ASN A 398 16.31 24.24 25.06
C ASN A 398 17.04 23.13 24.27
N LYS A 399 18.38 23.11 24.20
CA LYS A 399 19.13 22.13 23.40
C LYS A 399 18.74 20.69 23.70
N ASP A 400 18.53 20.35 24.97
CA ASP A 400 18.30 18.98 25.44
C ASP A 400 16.86 18.49 25.28
N LYS A 401 15.92 19.34 24.85
CA LYS A 401 14.54 18.93 24.57
C LYS A 401 14.45 18.17 23.25
N SER A 402 13.64 17.10 23.23
CA SER A 402 13.34 16.35 22.02
C SER A 402 12.74 17.25 20.93
N PHE A 403 12.97 16.89 19.66
CA PHE A 403 12.42 17.65 18.53
C PHE A 403 10.89 17.72 18.57
N GLY A 404 10.23 16.61 18.95
CA GLY A 404 8.77 16.56 19.11
C GLY A 404 8.26 17.55 20.15
N THR A 405 8.95 17.68 21.29
CA THR A 405 8.61 18.65 22.34
C THR A 405 8.77 20.10 21.87
N LYS A 406 9.81 20.40 21.09
CA LYS A 406 10.00 21.74 20.50
C LYS A 406 8.95 22.05 19.44
N MET A 407 8.57 21.05 18.64
CA MET A 407 7.55 21.18 17.60
C MET A 407 6.15 21.38 18.20
N LEU A 408 5.85 20.71 19.31
CA LEU A 408 4.61 20.88 20.04
C LEU A 408 4.45 22.32 20.55
N GLU A 409 5.51 22.94 21.07
CA GLU A 409 5.49 24.36 21.49
C GLU A 409 5.32 25.33 20.32
N VAL A 410 5.96 25.05 19.17
CA VAL A 410 5.72 25.79 17.92
C VAL A 410 4.27 25.64 17.46
N GLY A 411 3.73 24.42 17.52
CA GLY A 411 2.33 24.12 17.21
C GLY A 411 1.36 24.87 18.11
N LYS A 412 1.60 24.92 19.42
CA LYS A 412 0.80 25.72 20.38
C LYS A 412 0.82 27.21 20.04
N ILE A 413 1.97 27.79 19.68
CA ILE A 413 2.11 29.19 19.29
C ILE A 413 1.32 29.49 17.99
N VAL A 414 1.39 28.58 17.01
CA VAL A 414 0.64 28.72 15.75
C VAL A 414 -0.87 28.56 15.96
N ILE A 415 -1.30 27.56 16.74
CA ILE A 415 -2.71 27.32 17.09
C ILE A 415 -3.28 28.50 17.91
N ALA A 416 -2.52 29.05 18.86
CA ALA A 416 -2.91 30.23 19.63
C ALA A 416 -3.02 31.50 18.76
N GLY A 417 -2.18 31.62 17.72
CA GLY A 417 -2.27 32.70 16.73
C GLY A 417 -3.47 32.56 15.78
N LEU A 418 -3.92 31.34 15.50
CA LEU A 418 -5.05 31.04 14.60
C LEU A 418 -6.42 31.07 15.29
N THR A 419 -6.50 30.73 16.59
CA THR A 419 -7.75 30.66 17.36
C THR A 419 -8.43 32.03 17.56
N ALA A 420 -7.76 33.14 17.30
CA ALA A 420 -8.34 34.49 17.34
C ALA A 420 -9.24 34.82 16.12
N VAL A 421 -9.20 34.01 15.05
CA VAL A 421 -10.03 34.18 13.84
C VAL A 421 -10.89 32.94 13.67
N GLY A 422 -11.87 32.75 14.55
CA GLY A 422 -12.82 31.64 14.44
C GLY A 422 -13.65 31.75 13.15
N ALA A 423 -13.71 30.66 12.37
CA ALA A 423 -14.56 30.50 11.18
C ALA A 423 -16.06 30.78 11.46
N ILE A 424 -16.49 30.62 12.72
CA ILE A 424 -17.86 30.79 13.18
C ILE A 424 -18.32 32.26 13.13
N ALA A 425 -17.42 33.24 13.27
CA ALA A 425 -17.78 34.66 13.16
C ALA A 425 -17.91 35.16 11.71
N LEU A 426 -17.47 34.39 10.71
CA LEU A 426 -17.33 34.84 9.32
C LEU A 426 -18.55 34.54 8.47
N GLY A 427 -19.11 33.34 8.61
CA GLY A 427 -20.34 32.93 7.91
C GLY A 427 -21.49 33.88 8.23
N GLU A 428 -21.70 34.20 9.51
CA GLU A 428 -22.77 35.09 9.96
C GLU A 428 -22.63 36.54 9.47
N VAL A 429 -21.41 37.07 9.40
CA VAL A 429 -21.16 38.44 8.92
C VAL A 429 -21.42 38.53 7.41
N ILE A 430 -20.99 37.53 6.65
CA ILE A 430 -21.20 37.47 5.21
C ILE A 430 -22.68 37.22 4.89
N GLU A 431 -23.34 36.33 5.62
CA GLU A 431 -24.78 36.08 5.49
C GLU A 431 -25.60 37.35 5.76
N LYS A 432 -25.31 38.09 6.84
CA LYS A 432 -25.97 39.38 7.13
C LYS A 432 -25.70 40.44 6.07
N ALA A 433 -24.49 40.48 5.51
CA ALA A 433 -24.17 41.38 4.40
C ALA A 433 -24.94 40.99 3.12
N LEU A 434 -25.07 39.69 2.84
CA LEU A 434 -25.71 39.17 1.63
C LEU A 434 -27.23 39.27 1.65
N THR A 435 -27.85 38.99 2.80
CA THR A 435 -29.32 39.11 2.99
C THR A 435 -29.84 40.52 2.77
N SER A 436 -28.98 41.55 2.89
CA SER A 436 -29.33 42.93 2.56
C SER A 436 -29.59 43.18 1.05
N ILE A 437 -29.22 42.22 0.19
CA ILE A 437 -29.47 42.28 -1.26
C ILE A 437 -30.66 41.37 -1.60
N PRO A 438 -31.77 41.92 -2.15
CA PRO A 438 -33.00 41.16 -2.37
C PRO A 438 -32.86 39.86 -3.18
N ILE A 439 -31.96 39.82 -4.17
CA ILE A 439 -31.76 38.62 -5.01
C ILE A 439 -31.15 37.43 -4.23
N PHE A 440 -30.51 37.68 -3.08
CA PHE A 440 -29.94 36.64 -2.23
C PHE A 440 -30.86 36.18 -1.10
N ALA A 441 -31.96 36.88 -0.87
CA ALA A 441 -33.01 36.44 0.05
C ALA A 441 -33.88 35.30 -0.53
N VAL A 442 -33.69 34.94 -1.81
CA VAL A 442 -34.38 33.83 -2.45
C VAL A 442 -34.13 32.54 -1.66
N GLN A 443 -35.21 31.91 -1.21
CA GLN A 443 -35.14 30.64 -0.52
C GLN A 443 -34.86 29.51 -1.51
N ILE A 444 -33.81 28.75 -1.23
CA ILE A 444 -33.49 27.49 -1.88
C ILE A 444 -34.05 26.39 -0.99
N PRO A 445 -34.99 25.57 -1.47
CA PRO A 445 -35.51 24.45 -0.70
C PRO A 445 -34.36 23.60 -0.11
N LEU A 446 -34.47 23.24 1.17
CA LEU A 446 -33.49 22.43 1.93
C LEU A 446 -32.14 23.11 2.24
N LEU A 447 -31.86 24.32 1.75
CA LEU A 447 -30.57 25.01 1.94
C LEU A 447 -30.69 26.42 2.55
N GLY A 448 -31.91 26.86 2.87
CA GLY A 448 -32.16 28.21 3.36
C GLY A 448 -32.05 29.25 2.25
N SER A 449 -31.73 30.50 2.59
CA SER A 449 -31.57 31.55 1.58
C SER A 449 -30.27 31.36 0.77
N LEU A 450 -30.24 31.84 -0.48
CA LEU A 450 -29.02 31.91 -1.26
C LEU A 450 -27.91 32.69 -0.52
N ALA A 451 -28.27 33.70 0.28
CA ALA A 451 -27.35 34.42 1.16
C ALA A 451 -26.71 33.53 2.23
N SER A 452 -27.49 32.63 2.85
CA SER A 452 -26.99 31.69 3.86
C SER A 452 -26.01 30.68 3.25
N LEU A 453 -26.39 30.10 2.11
CA LEU A 453 -25.55 29.17 1.35
C LEU A 453 -24.21 29.80 0.94
N LEU A 454 -24.26 31.03 0.41
CA LEU A 454 -23.08 31.78 0.02
C LEU A 454 -22.27 32.24 1.25
N GLY A 455 -22.92 32.59 2.36
CA GLY A 455 -22.26 32.93 3.62
C GLY A 455 -21.42 31.76 4.16
N ILE A 456 -22.00 30.56 4.18
CA ILE A 456 -21.33 29.30 4.55
C ILE A 456 -20.15 29.03 3.60
N PHE A 457 -20.38 29.12 2.29
CA PHE A 457 -19.34 28.94 1.28
C PHE A 457 -18.18 29.91 1.45
N PHE A 458 -18.46 31.21 1.52
CA PHE A 458 -17.41 32.24 1.60
C PHE A 458 -16.74 32.26 2.98
N GLY A 459 -17.42 31.81 4.04
CA GLY A 459 -16.83 31.57 5.34
C GLY A 459 -15.85 30.38 5.33
N ALA A 460 -16.23 29.26 4.73
CA ALA A 460 -15.38 28.08 4.56
C ALA A 460 -14.17 28.40 3.64
N LEU A 461 -14.41 29.06 2.52
CA LEU A 461 -13.36 29.52 1.60
C LEU A 461 -12.41 30.50 2.30
N GLY A 462 -12.93 31.50 3.01
CA GLY A 462 -12.10 32.46 3.75
C GLY A 462 -11.21 31.79 4.79
N SER A 463 -11.79 30.92 5.62
CA SER A 463 -11.06 30.21 6.68
C SER A 463 -10.06 29.18 6.14
N GLY A 464 -10.43 28.39 5.13
CA GLY A 464 -9.53 27.41 4.52
C GLY A 464 -8.35 28.05 3.77
N LEU A 465 -8.56 29.19 3.10
CA LEU A 465 -7.47 29.98 2.53
C LEU A 465 -6.52 30.55 3.60
N VAL A 466 -7.05 30.93 4.77
CA VAL A 466 -6.22 31.36 5.90
C VAL A 466 -5.42 30.19 6.47
N GLY A 467 -6.05 29.02 6.61
CA GLY A 467 -5.37 27.77 6.99
C GLY A 467 -4.25 27.39 6.02
N ALA A 468 -4.50 27.50 4.71
CA ALA A 468 -3.50 27.30 3.65
C ALA A 468 -2.24 28.13 3.84
N LEU A 469 -2.43 29.42 4.12
CA LEU A 469 -1.33 30.36 4.31
C LEU A 469 -0.52 30.03 5.57
N ALA A 470 -1.16 29.51 6.62
CA ALA A 470 -0.51 29.06 7.84
C ALA A 470 0.24 27.74 7.65
N LEU A 471 -0.38 26.73 7.03
CA LEU A 471 0.24 25.43 6.73
C LEU A 471 1.48 25.60 5.86
N ASN A 472 1.40 26.41 4.79
CA ASN A 472 2.57 26.72 3.95
C ASN A 472 3.76 27.28 4.74
N LEU A 473 3.47 28.05 5.80
CA LEU A 473 4.51 28.62 6.65
C LEU A 473 5.13 27.53 7.52
N ILE A 474 4.32 26.64 8.11
CA ILE A 474 4.81 25.48 8.87
C ILE A 474 5.64 24.57 7.96
N ASP A 475 5.12 24.19 6.80
CA ASP A 475 5.79 23.33 5.82
C ASP A 475 7.15 23.91 5.44
N ARG A 476 7.24 25.22 5.19
CA ARG A 476 8.53 25.87 4.91
C ARG A 476 9.52 25.81 6.07
N LEU A 477 9.07 25.82 7.32
CA LEU A 477 9.94 25.72 8.49
C LEU A 477 10.53 24.31 8.65
N ILE A 478 9.75 23.28 8.33
CA ILE A 478 10.13 21.88 8.54
C ILE A 478 10.65 21.19 7.27
N ALA A 479 10.39 21.74 6.09
CA ALA A 479 10.74 21.16 4.79
C ALA A 479 12.22 20.82 4.68
N LYS A 480 13.13 21.65 5.21
CA LYS A 480 14.56 21.37 5.15
C LYS A 480 14.90 20.08 5.91
N ARG A 481 14.32 19.87 7.10
CA ARG A 481 14.55 18.66 7.89
C ARG A 481 13.85 17.43 7.32
N GLN A 482 12.61 17.58 6.84
CA GLN A 482 11.91 16.48 6.16
C GLN A 482 12.69 16.02 4.92
N LYS A 483 13.24 16.96 4.14
CA LYS A 483 14.13 16.64 3.01
C LYS A 483 15.44 16.01 3.44
N GLU A 484 16.04 16.43 4.56
CA GLU A 484 17.24 15.78 5.12
C GLU A 484 16.94 14.34 5.58
N GLN A 485 15.83 14.11 6.29
CA GLN A 485 15.43 12.77 6.75
C GLN A 485 15.09 11.84 5.59
N ASN A 486 14.29 12.32 4.64
CA ASN A 486 13.96 11.54 3.44
C ASN A 486 15.22 11.21 2.63
N LYS A 487 16.18 12.14 2.49
CA LYS A 487 17.49 11.84 1.88
C LYS A 487 18.28 10.77 2.63
N LEU A 488 18.24 10.75 3.95
CA LEU A 488 18.89 9.69 4.74
C LEU A 488 18.22 8.33 4.47
N GLN A 489 16.89 8.28 4.41
CA GLN A 489 16.16 7.06 4.06
C GLN A 489 16.45 6.61 2.62
N GLN A 490 16.53 7.54 1.67
CA GLN A 490 16.95 7.23 0.29
C GLN A 490 18.38 6.68 0.25
N LEU A 491 19.31 7.22 1.04
CA LEU A 491 20.69 6.74 1.11
C LEU A 491 20.77 5.34 1.72
N GLU A 492 20.01 5.08 2.79
CA GLU A 492 19.89 3.75 3.41
C GLU A 492 19.34 2.74 2.39
N LYS A 493 18.24 3.08 1.72
CA LYS A 493 17.64 2.23 0.68
C LYS A 493 18.56 2.01 -0.52
N LYS A 494 19.33 3.04 -0.94
CA LYS A 494 20.37 2.90 -1.99
C LYS A 494 21.50 1.96 -1.58
N ASN A 495 21.89 1.95 -0.30
CA ASN A 495 22.88 1.00 0.21
C ASN A 495 22.33 -0.42 0.23
N GLU A 496 21.07 -0.62 0.62
CA GLU A 496 20.40 -1.94 0.55
C GLU A 496 20.35 -2.46 -0.89
N ILE A 497 19.99 -1.60 -1.85
CA ILE A 497 20.04 -1.91 -3.30
C ILE A 497 21.46 -2.33 -3.72
N LEU A 498 22.49 -1.57 -3.35
CA LEU A 498 23.89 -1.89 -3.70
C LEU A 498 24.33 -3.23 -3.12
N ASN A 499 23.96 -3.52 -1.87
CA ASN A 499 24.28 -4.80 -1.22
C ASN A 499 23.57 -5.96 -1.90
N THR A 500 22.29 -5.78 -2.26
CA THR A 500 21.49 -6.78 -2.98
C THR A 500 22.07 -7.04 -4.37
N GLN A 501 22.42 -5.98 -5.13
CA GLN A 501 23.08 -6.08 -6.43
C GLN A 501 24.44 -6.77 -6.36
N THR A 502 25.24 -6.47 -5.33
CA THR A 502 26.54 -7.11 -5.12
C THR A 502 26.37 -8.60 -4.84
N SER A 503 25.38 -8.97 -4.02
CA SER A 503 25.04 -10.36 -3.74
C SER A 503 24.56 -11.08 -4.99
N LEU A 504 23.68 -10.43 -5.77
CA LEU A 504 23.18 -10.94 -7.04
C LEU A 504 24.33 -11.21 -8.01
N LEU A 505 25.24 -10.25 -8.21
CA LEU A 505 26.40 -10.40 -9.09
C LEU A 505 27.32 -11.55 -8.66
N ASN A 506 27.53 -11.73 -7.36
CA ASN A 506 28.32 -12.85 -6.84
C ASN A 506 27.65 -14.20 -7.12
N VAL A 507 26.32 -14.28 -6.96
CA VAL A 507 25.54 -15.50 -7.25
C VAL A 507 25.52 -15.77 -8.76
N SER A 508 25.24 -14.76 -9.59
CA SER A 508 25.29 -14.88 -11.06
C SER A 508 26.67 -15.32 -11.56
N GLU A 509 27.77 -14.82 -10.97
CA GLU A 509 29.14 -15.26 -11.31
C GLU A 509 29.37 -16.73 -10.97
N LYS A 510 28.84 -17.20 -9.83
CA LYS A 510 28.88 -18.63 -9.47
C LYS A 510 28.02 -19.47 -10.43
N ASN A 511 26.82 -19.02 -10.79
CA ASN A 511 25.95 -19.68 -11.76
C ASN A 511 26.63 -19.81 -13.12
N LEU A 512 27.28 -18.74 -13.59
CA LEU A 512 28.03 -18.75 -14.83
C LEU A 512 29.18 -19.77 -14.79
N LYS A 513 30.01 -19.76 -13.74
CA LYS A 513 31.13 -20.71 -13.61
C LYS A 513 30.67 -22.16 -13.55
N THR A 514 29.56 -22.42 -12.87
CA THR A 514 28.94 -23.75 -12.76
C THR A 514 28.46 -24.20 -14.14
N THR A 515 27.71 -23.35 -14.84
CA THR A 515 27.21 -23.60 -16.20
C THR A 515 28.36 -23.85 -17.19
N GLU A 516 29.44 -23.06 -17.11
CA GLU A 516 30.64 -23.25 -17.93
C GLU A 516 31.29 -24.62 -17.69
N HIS A 517 31.47 -25.01 -16.42
CA HIS A 517 32.04 -26.30 -16.04
C HIS A 517 31.20 -27.47 -16.55
N GLN A 518 29.88 -27.41 -16.35
CA GLN A 518 28.97 -28.45 -16.81
C GLN A 518 28.93 -28.55 -18.32
N THR A 519 28.88 -27.41 -19.03
CA THR A 519 28.94 -27.38 -20.48
C THR A 519 30.21 -28.05 -21.00
N PHE A 520 31.35 -27.74 -20.37
CA PHE A 520 32.62 -28.37 -20.72
C PHE A 520 32.63 -29.87 -20.44
N SER A 521 32.10 -30.30 -19.28
CA SER A 521 31.98 -31.72 -18.93
C SER A 521 31.07 -32.47 -19.92
N ASN A 522 29.91 -31.91 -20.24
CA ASN A 522 28.96 -32.48 -21.19
C ASN A 522 29.57 -32.62 -22.60
N ILE A 523 30.32 -31.62 -23.06
CA ILE A 523 31.07 -31.69 -24.33
C ILE A 523 32.09 -32.83 -24.28
N LYS A 524 32.87 -32.92 -23.19
CA LYS A 524 33.89 -33.96 -23.01
C LYS A 524 33.28 -35.37 -22.99
N ASP A 525 32.17 -35.56 -22.27
CA ASP A 525 31.49 -36.84 -22.18
C ASP A 525 30.89 -37.26 -23.51
N ARG A 526 30.25 -36.34 -24.25
CA ARG A 526 29.77 -36.60 -25.62
C ARG A 526 30.91 -36.96 -26.58
N HIS A 527 32.08 -36.31 -26.46
CA HIS A 527 33.24 -36.70 -27.26
C HIS A 527 33.74 -38.10 -26.91
N LYS A 528 33.74 -38.47 -25.63
CA LYS A 528 34.11 -39.81 -25.17
C LYS A 528 33.13 -40.87 -25.68
N GLU A 529 31.83 -40.61 -25.62
CA GLU A 529 30.79 -41.49 -26.17
C GLU A 529 30.89 -41.63 -27.69
N GLY A 530 31.07 -40.51 -28.41
CA GLY A 530 31.27 -40.53 -29.85
C GLY A 530 32.53 -41.30 -30.26
N ALA A 531 33.64 -41.13 -29.53
CA ALA A 531 34.86 -41.89 -29.75
C ALA A 531 34.67 -43.39 -29.48
N LYS A 532 33.88 -43.76 -28.47
CA LYS A 532 33.51 -45.15 -28.19
C LYS A 532 32.68 -45.72 -29.33
N GLY A 533 31.59 -45.04 -29.73
CA GLY A 533 30.76 -45.48 -30.85
C GLY A 533 31.54 -45.62 -32.16
N MET A 534 32.52 -44.74 -32.41
CA MET A 534 33.38 -44.84 -33.59
C MET A 534 34.35 -46.03 -33.49
N ARG A 535 34.89 -46.34 -32.31
CA ARG A 535 35.67 -47.57 -32.09
C ARG A 535 34.83 -48.81 -32.30
N ASP A 536 33.64 -48.86 -31.70
CA ASP A 536 32.71 -49.98 -31.82
C ASP A 536 32.33 -50.21 -33.30
N MET A 537 32.11 -49.13 -34.07
CA MET A 537 31.87 -49.21 -35.51
C MET A 537 33.07 -49.74 -36.28
N VAL A 538 34.29 -49.28 -35.99
CA VAL A 538 35.52 -49.78 -36.63
C VAL A 538 35.75 -51.25 -36.32
N GLU A 539 35.56 -51.66 -35.06
CA GLU A 539 35.68 -53.06 -34.62
C GLU A 539 34.63 -53.95 -35.30
N HIS A 540 33.40 -53.46 -35.47
CA HIS A 540 32.35 -54.16 -36.22
C HIS A 540 32.68 -54.27 -37.72
N ILE A 541 33.30 -53.24 -38.33
CA ILE A 541 33.73 -53.31 -39.73
C ILE A 541 34.86 -54.33 -39.89
N LEU A 542 35.86 -54.31 -39.01
CA LEU A 542 37.01 -55.23 -39.06
C LEU A 542 36.56 -56.68 -38.87
N SER A 543 35.72 -56.96 -37.87
CA SER A 543 35.18 -58.30 -37.63
C SER A 543 34.32 -58.84 -38.79
N ASN A 544 33.49 -57.98 -39.42
CA ASN A 544 32.79 -58.38 -40.64
C ASN A 544 33.76 -58.66 -41.81
N SER A 545 34.84 -57.89 -41.92
CA SER A 545 35.85 -58.07 -42.99
C SER A 545 36.57 -59.41 -42.85
N ASP A 546 36.94 -59.79 -41.63
CA ASP A 546 37.59 -61.07 -41.33
C ASP A 546 36.65 -62.25 -41.64
N SER A 547 35.35 -62.14 -41.31
CA SER A 547 34.37 -63.18 -41.63
C SER A 547 34.18 -63.40 -43.14
N GLN A 548 34.22 -62.32 -43.95
CA GLN A 548 34.15 -62.42 -45.41
C GLN A 548 35.44 -63.02 -46.00
N ALA A 549 36.60 -62.72 -45.41
CA ALA A 549 37.87 -63.30 -45.86
C ALA A 549 37.93 -64.82 -45.59
N GLU A 550 37.44 -65.27 -44.43
CA GLU A 550 37.32 -66.70 -44.13
C GLU A 550 36.31 -67.43 -45.05
N GLU A 551 35.16 -66.82 -45.35
CA GLU A 551 34.18 -67.37 -46.30
C GLU A 551 34.76 -67.47 -47.73
N HIS A 552 35.53 -66.46 -48.17
CA HIS A 552 36.22 -66.49 -49.45
C HIS A 552 37.31 -67.56 -49.54
N LEU A 553 38.06 -67.80 -48.46
CA LEU A 553 39.07 -68.85 -48.40
C LEU A 553 38.42 -70.24 -48.45
N ARG A 554 37.32 -70.46 -47.72
CA ARG A 554 36.54 -71.71 -47.79
C ARG A 554 35.96 -71.95 -49.18
N ASN A 555 35.37 -70.93 -49.79
CA ASN A 555 34.84 -71.05 -51.15
C ASN A 555 35.94 -71.36 -52.17
N ASN A 556 37.17 -70.86 -51.99
CA ASN A 556 38.29 -71.19 -52.86
C ASN A 556 38.80 -72.62 -52.64
N GLU A 557 38.84 -73.11 -51.40
CA GLU A 557 39.17 -74.51 -51.10
C GLU A 557 38.13 -75.47 -51.71
N ASP A 558 36.84 -75.15 -51.59
CA ASP A 558 35.75 -75.93 -52.20
C ASP A 558 35.85 -75.92 -53.74
N ILE A 559 36.22 -74.79 -54.34
CA ILE A 559 36.45 -74.66 -55.79
C ILE A 559 37.67 -75.50 -56.23
N ASP A 560 38.76 -75.45 -55.47
CA ASP A 560 39.97 -76.25 -55.76
C ASP A 560 39.70 -77.76 -55.61
N GLU A 561 38.87 -78.16 -54.65
CA GLU A 561 38.42 -79.55 -54.50
C GLU A 561 37.57 -80.01 -55.68
N ILE A 562 36.64 -79.16 -56.16
CA ILE A 562 35.86 -79.41 -57.38
C ILE A 562 36.78 -79.53 -58.61
N PHE A 563 37.77 -78.65 -58.77
CA PHE A 563 38.73 -78.68 -59.88
C PHE A 563 39.63 -79.91 -59.86
N ASN A 564 40.06 -80.36 -58.67
CA ASN A 564 40.85 -81.58 -58.52
C ASN A 564 40.03 -82.83 -58.82
N THR A 565 38.75 -82.84 -58.43
CA THR A 565 37.82 -83.94 -58.75
C THR A 565 37.57 -84.03 -60.26
N LEU A 566 37.42 -82.89 -60.96
CA LEU A 566 37.27 -82.84 -62.42
C LEU A 566 38.52 -83.26 -63.20
N LYS A 567 39.73 -83.10 -62.65
CA LYS A 567 40.99 -83.59 -63.26
C LYS A 567 41.21 -85.10 -63.10
N SER A 568 40.45 -85.75 -62.21
CA SER A 568 40.55 -87.18 -61.92
C SER A 568 39.57 -88.06 -62.73
N ILE A 569 38.80 -87.44 -63.63
CA ILE A 569 37.91 -88.04 -64.63
C ILE A 569 38.52 -87.79 -66.01
#